data_AF-A0A1X0BWZ3-F1
#
_entry.id   AF-A0A1X0BWZ3-F1
#
_cell.length_a   1.000
_cell.length_b   1.000
_cell.length_c   1.000
_cell.angle_alpha   90.00
_cell.angle_beta   90.00
_cell.angle_gamma   90.00
#
_symmetry.space_group_name_H-M   'P 1'
#
loop_
_entity.id
_entity.type
_entity.pdbx_description
1 polymer ?
#
loop_
_entity_poly.entity_id
_entity_poly.type
_entity_poly.pdbx_seq_one_letter_code
_entity_poly.pdbx_strand_id
1 'polypeptide(L)'
;MPDDVTTFELSESELRIVTGYAAACARPALAIFERVRPDDPRPRAAIETAQGFADGADRTKALRDTAWAAQRAAHEARDAGQGARR
;
A
#
# COMPACT_ATOMS: atom_id res chain seq x y z
N MET A 1 24.73 -7.03 20.36
CA MET A 1 23.36 -6.52 20.59
C MET A 1 22.53 -7.74 20.89
N PRO A 2 21.92 -7.86 22.09
CA PRO A 2 21.01 -8.98 22.36
C PRO A 2 19.85 -8.91 21.37
N ASP A 3 19.32 -10.06 20.94
CA ASP A 3 18.13 -10.12 20.08
C ASP A 3 17.04 -9.22 20.67
N ASP A 4 16.74 -8.14 19.95
CA ASP A 4 15.76 -7.17 20.36
C ASP A 4 14.39 -7.86 20.35
N VAL A 5 13.80 -8.06 21.53
CA VAL A 5 12.49 -8.69 21.73
C VAL A 5 11.34 -7.99 20.99
N THR A 6 11.63 -6.89 20.27
CA THR A 6 10.66 -6.20 19.40
C THR A 6 10.53 -6.80 18.00
N THR A 7 11.47 -7.63 17.54
CA THR A 7 11.40 -8.23 16.19
C THR A 7 10.86 -9.66 16.25
N PHE A 8 9.64 -9.86 15.75
CA PHE A 8 9.06 -11.17 15.52
C PHE A 8 8.98 -11.44 14.01
N GLU A 9 9.46 -12.61 13.57
CA GLU A 9 9.43 -13.02 12.17
C GLU A 9 8.03 -13.49 11.79
N LEU A 10 7.44 -12.87 10.77
CA LEU A 10 6.11 -13.25 10.27
C LEU A 10 6.24 -14.35 9.22
N SER A 11 5.43 -15.40 9.40
CA SER A 11 5.18 -16.38 8.35
C SER A 11 4.53 -15.74 7.13
N GLU A 12 4.57 -16.43 5.99
CA GLU A 12 3.92 -15.92 4.78
C GLU A 12 2.40 -15.76 4.96
N SER A 13 1.75 -16.68 5.67
CA SER A 13 0.31 -16.54 5.98
C SER A 13 0.01 -15.31 6.82
N GLU A 14 0.84 -14.99 7.80
CA GLU A 14 0.69 -13.76 8.60
C GLU A 14 0.95 -12.51 7.76
N LEU A 15 1.96 -12.54 6.89
CA LEU A 15 2.21 -11.44 5.94
C LEU A 15 1.00 -11.20 5.02
N ARG A 16 0.33 -12.25 4.55
CA ARG A 16 -0.90 -12.13 3.75
C ARG A 16 -2.02 -11.47 4.53
N ILE A 17 -2.24 -11.87 5.78
CA ILE A 17 -3.26 -11.27 6.68
C ILE A 17 -2.98 -9.78 6.89
N VAL A 18 -1.74 -9.43 7.24
CA VAL A 18 -1.33 -8.03 7.46
C VAL A 18 -1.48 -7.21 6.17
N THR A 19 -1.13 -7.78 5.02
CA THR A 19 -1.26 -7.10 3.73
C THR A 19 -2.72 -6.86 3.38
N GLY A 20 -3.60 -7.85 3.59
CA GLY A 20 -5.04 -7.72 3.36
C GLY A 20 -5.67 -6.65 4.26
N TYR A 21 -5.28 -6.61 5.54
CA TYR A 21 -5.69 -5.56 6.46
C TYR A 21 -5.23 -4.18 5.98
N ALA A 22 -3.96 -4.03 5.61
CA ALA A 22 -3.42 -2.77 5.10
C ALA A 22 -4.15 -2.30 3.82
N ALA A 23 -4.44 -3.22 2.90
CA ALA A 23 -5.20 -2.93 1.69
C ALA A 23 -6.63 -2.46 2.03
N ALA A 24 -7.30 -3.11 2.97
CA ALA A 24 -8.63 -2.70 3.44
C ALA A 24 -8.62 -1.30 4.07
N CYS A 25 -7.62 -0.97 4.89
CA CYS A 25 -7.45 0.36 5.46
C CYS A 25 -7.15 1.44 4.42
N ALA A 26 -6.48 1.10 3.32
CA ALA A 26 -6.11 2.04 2.27
C ALA A 26 -7.26 2.34 1.29
N ARG A 27 -8.25 1.44 1.12
CA ARG A 27 -9.37 1.61 0.18
C ARG A 27 -10.18 2.90 0.38
N PRO A 28 -10.54 3.33 1.61
CA PRO A 28 -11.22 4.61 1.80
C PRO A 28 -10.38 5.82 1.37
N ALA A 29 -9.07 5.79 1.63
CA ALA A 29 -8.15 6.85 1.21
C ALA A 29 -7.98 6.88 -0.32
N LEU A 30 -8.01 5.71 -0.97
CA LEU A 30 -7.96 5.60 -2.42
C LEU A 30 -9.11 6.36 -3.08
N ALA A 31 -10.35 6.21 -2.59
CA ALA A 31 -11.50 6.92 -3.13
C ALA A 31 -11.34 8.46 -3.06
N ILE A 32 -10.69 8.97 -2.01
CA ILE A 32 -10.40 10.41 -1.86
C ILE A 32 -9.32 10.83 -2.87
N PHE A 33 -8.25 10.04 -2.99
CA PHE A 33 -7.17 10.33 -3.92
C PHE A 33 -7.66 10.38 -5.37
N GLU A 34 -8.45 9.39 -5.78
CA GLU A 34 -8.95 9.25 -7.16
C GLU A 34 -9.92 10.36 -7.56
N ARG A 35 -10.63 10.97 -6.60
CA ARG A 35 -11.44 12.17 -6.87
C ARG A 35 -10.61 13.37 -7.29
N VAL A 36 -9.36 13.46 -6.82
CA VAL A 36 -8.47 14.58 -7.09
C VAL A 36 -7.53 14.26 -8.26
N ARG A 37 -7.11 13.00 -8.41
CA ARG A 37 -6.23 12.51 -9.48
C ARG A 37 -6.79 11.23 -10.10
N PRO A 38 -7.86 11.32 -10.90
CA PRO A 38 -8.48 10.13 -11.51
C PRO A 38 -7.54 9.40 -12.48
N ASP A 39 -6.62 10.14 -13.10
CA ASP A 39 -5.70 9.63 -14.12
C ASP A 39 -4.38 9.08 -13.57
N ASP A 40 -4.19 9.05 -12.24
CA ASP A 40 -3.01 8.48 -11.61
C ASP A 40 -3.32 7.08 -11.06
N PRO A 41 -2.97 6.00 -11.79
CA PRO A 41 -3.36 4.64 -11.42
C PRO A 41 -2.49 4.06 -10.29
N ARG A 42 -1.39 4.73 -9.90
CA ARG A 42 -0.36 4.15 -9.03
C ARG A 42 -0.91 3.71 -7.66
N PRO A 43 -1.78 4.48 -6.96
CA PRO A 43 -2.34 4.05 -5.68
C PRO A 43 -3.30 2.85 -5.81
N ARG A 44 -4.13 2.81 -6.85
CA ARG A 44 -5.02 1.67 -7.11
C ARG A 44 -4.23 0.41 -7.39
N ALA A 45 -3.23 0.50 -8.27
CA ALA A 45 -2.36 -0.62 -8.61
C ALA A 45 -1.65 -1.20 -7.38
N ALA A 46 -1.22 -0.36 -6.43
CA ALA A 46 -0.60 -0.83 -5.19
C ALA A 46 -1.58 -1.60 -4.30
N ILE A 47 -2.81 -1.10 -4.15
CA ILE A 47 -3.86 -1.76 -3.34
C ILE A 47 -4.31 -3.07 -3.99
N GLU A 48 -4.46 -3.11 -5.32
CA GLU A 48 -4.81 -4.33 -6.06
C GLU A 48 -3.70 -5.38 -5.98
N THR A 49 -2.43 -4.97 -6.13
CA THR A 49 -1.29 -5.87 -5.98
C THR A 49 -1.19 -6.42 -4.56
N ALA A 50 -1.40 -5.57 -3.55
CA ALA A 50 -1.45 -5.98 -2.15
C ALA A 50 -2.58 -6.97 -1.88
N GLN A 51 -3.78 -6.73 -2.43
CA GLN A 51 -4.90 -7.64 -2.32
C GLN A 51 -4.61 -8.98 -2.99
N GLY A 52 -4.03 -8.99 -4.20
CA GLY A 52 -3.68 -10.23 -4.89
C GLY A 52 -2.71 -11.11 -4.08
N PHE A 53 -1.71 -10.51 -3.41
CA PHE A 53 -0.85 -11.24 -2.48
C PHE A 53 -1.63 -11.78 -1.27
N ALA A 54 -2.50 -10.95 -0.66
CA ALA A 54 -3.34 -11.37 0.45
C ALA A 54 -4.25 -12.56 0.09
N ASP A 55 -4.73 -12.59 -1.16
CA ASP A 55 -5.59 -13.66 -1.72
C ASP A 55 -4.81 -14.91 -2.15
N GLY A 56 -3.48 -14.87 -2.07
CA GLY A 56 -2.61 -16.04 -2.21
C GLY A 56 -1.71 -16.08 -3.44
N ALA A 57 -1.60 -14.98 -4.19
CA ALA A 57 -0.57 -14.83 -5.21
C ALA A 57 0.84 -14.79 -4.59
N ASP A 58 1.86 -15.06 -5.41
CA ASP A 58 3.25 -15.09 -4.97
C ASP A 58 3.74 -13.71 -4.47
N ARG A 59 4.66 -13.74 -3.51
CA ARG A 59 5.37 -12.55 -3.04
C ARG A 59 6.39 -12.08 -4.08
N THR A 60 5.97 -11.19 -4.97
CA THR A 60 6.82 -10.71 -6.07
C THR A 60 7.40 -9.31 -5.85
N LYS A 61 8.34 -8.92 -6.71
CA LYS A 61 8.88 -7.55 -6.77
C LYS A 61 7.79 -6.50 -7.01
N ALA A 62 6.70 -6.88 -7.69
CA ALA A 62 5.59 -5.98 -8.00
C ALA A 62 5.00 -5.31 -6.74
N LEU A 63 4.92 -6.03 -5.61
CA LEU A 63 4.48 -5.46 -4.33
C LEU A 63 5.32 -4.24 -3.91
N ARG A 64 6.64 -4.34 -4.05
CA ARG A 64 7.56 -3.25 -3.69
C ARG A 64 7.46 -2.11 -4.70
N ASP A 65 7.46 -2.44 -5.99
CA ASP A 65 7.46 -1.44 -7.06
C ASP A 65 6.19 -0.59 -7.04
N THR A 66 5.02 -1.21 -6.85
CA THR A 66 3.73 -0.50 -6.78
C THR A 66 3.59 0.28 -5.47
N ALA A 67 4.05 -0.25 -4.33
CA ALA A 67 4.07 0.50 -3.07
C ALA A 67 4.89 1.79 -3.18
N TRP A 68 6.10 1.72 -3.76
CA TRP A 68 6.92 2.91 -3.98
C TRP A 68 6.31 3.89 -4.99
N ALA A 69 5.65 3.38 -6.03
CA ALA A 69 4.95 4.22 -6.99
C ALA A 69 3.77 4.97 -6.35
N ALA A 70 2.97 4.29 -5.53
CA ALA A 70 1.87 4.90 -4.78
C ALA A 70 2.37 5.94 -3.76
N GLN A 71 3.49 5.67 -3.08
CA GLN A 71 4.08 6.65 -2.17
C GLN A 71 4.53 7.92 -2.91
N ARG A 72 5.20 7.78 -4.06
CA ARG A 72 5.56 8.93 -4.90
C ARG A 72 4.33 9.72 -5.36
N ALA A 73 3.28 9.03 -5.82
CA ALA A 73 2.02 9.65 -6.20
C ALA A 73 1.41 10.48 -5.05
N ALA A 74 1.44 9.94 -3.83
CA ALA A 74 0.96 10.64 -2.64
C ALA A 74 1.81 11.90 -2.33
N HIS A 75 3.13 11.82 -2.44
CA HIS A 75 4.02 12.98 -2.28
C HIS A 75 3.74 14.05 -3.34
N GLU A 76 3.68 13.68 -4.61
CA GLU A 76 3.36 14.60 -5.71
C GLU A 76 1.98 15.25 -5.54
N ALA A 77 0.99 14.54 -4.99
CA ALA A 77 -0.31 15.11 -4.65
C ALA A 77 -0.22 16.12 -3.50
N ARG A 78 0.55 15.81 -2.45
CA ARG A 78 0.78 16.74 -1.34
C ARG A 78 1.49 18.01 -1.80
N ASP A 79 2.54 17.89 -2.60
CA ASP A 79 3.34 19.00 -3.09
C ASP A 79 2.53 19.92 -4.03
N ALA A 80 1.59 19.34 -4.78
CA ALA A 80 0.64 20.10 -5.61
C ALA A 80 -0.52 20.74 -4.81
N GLY A 81 -0.52 20.65 -3.47
CA GLY A 81 -1.63 21.13 -2.64
C GLY A 81 -2.93 20.36 -2.84
N GLN A 82 -2.84 19.12 -3.33
CA GLN A 82 -3.93 18.20 -3.63
C GLN A 82 -4.03 17.05 -2.61
N GLY A 83 -3.23 17.11 -1.54
CA GLY A 83 -3.36 16.19 -0.41
C GLY A 83 -4.72 16.30 0.28
N ALA A 84 -5.11 15.25 1.01
CA ALA A 84 -6.33 15.26 1.80
C ALA A 84 -6.36 16.50 2.72
N ARG A 85 -7.27 17.44 2.43
CA ARG A 85 -7.56 18.58 3.31
C ARG A 85 -8.46 18.08 4.44
N ARG A 86 -8.12 18.45 5.69
CA ARG A 86 -8.97 18.24 6.86
C ARG A 86 -10.18 19.16 6.80
#